data_AF-A0A363U1B4-F1
#
_entry.id   AF-A0A363U1B4-F1
#
_cell.length_a   1.000
_cell.length_b   1.000
_cell.length_c   1.000
_cell.angle_alpha   90.00
_cell.angle_beta   90.00
_cell.angle_gamma   90.00
#
_symmetry.space_group_name_H-M   'P 1'
#
loop_
_entity.id
_entity.type
_entity.pdbx_description
1 polymer ?
#
loop_
_entity_poly.entity_id
_entity_poly.type
_entity_poly.pdbx_seq_one_letter_code
_entity_poly.pdbx_strand_id
1 'polypeptide(L)'
;MEYISFDVVVSLLLFLVGVPVLVLQFMSPEIRNVLKVERRIIRVTVLYLALCILIIIVAIFIEENLVDLDVNKPWVWVYMYAALFAVVGFSSVMVLSKYGFRENVIKKLTQEVIRGLARTGKPNEERLRELVEIGKQSDPGPDREMILESMNTLVTVICKHEKYRGDSLENLIIGIVHVLATRPTVEDTRNYQTAAGILTTVLSSKVQNGGEAKYVDQFHAVNAMSTLGQTMLAQDGFSTEADYILMDYEEALGLVVSVHPDLLPDVTQALLCMGSVALLHKRYLFAVATLERMLTLVEANIPVASKPLSDLLGLTAHFWAAAGSSKEFIDTRIERITRLSSRKLPGVIEQARQRFQITMQFDTADKLAQMAKDLKPKPTPRRKKK
;
A
#
# COMPACT_ATOMS: atom_id res chain seq x y z
N MET A 1 28.82 -33.02 -51.48
CA MET A 1 27.82 -32.35 -50.63
C MET A 1 28.07 -32.81 -49.21
N GLU A 2 28.89 -32.07 -48.47
CA GLU A 2 28.90 -32.23 -47.01
C GLU A 2 27.47 -31.92 -46.54
N TYR A 3 26.90 -32.83 -45.75
CA TYR A 3 25.59 -32.64 -45.15
C TYR A 3 25.65 -31.38 -44.29
N ILE A 4 25.16 -30.28 -44.86
CA ILE A 4 24.84 -29.07 -44.12
C ILE A 4 23.99 -29.52 -42.95
N SER A 5 24.52 -29.34 -41.75
CA SER A 5 24.01 -30.00 -40.56
C SER A 5 22.65 -29.40 -40.22
N PHE A 6 21.60 -30.00 -40.77
CA PHE A 6 20.21 -29.75 -40.42
C PHE A 6 20.04 -29.71 -38.89
N ASP A 7 20.82 -30.51 -38.18
CA ASP A 7 20.98 -30.52 -36.73
C ASP A 7 21.27 -29.15 -36.10
N VAL A 8 22.08 -28.30 -36.75
CA VAL A 8 22.39 -26.94 -36.24
C VAL A 8 21.19 -26.02 -36.37
N VAL A 9 20.45 -26.09 -37.48
CA VAL A 9 19.22 -25.32 -37.68
C VAL A 9 18.14 -25.76 -36.68
N VAL A 10 17.96 -27.07 -36.52
CA VAL A 10 17.03 -27.64 -35.53
C VAL A 10 17.43 -27.24 -34.11
N SER A 11 18.72 -27.29 -33.77
CA SER A 11 19.21 -26.89 -32.45
C SER A 11 18.98 -25.40 -32.16
N LEU A 12 19.20 -24.51 -33.14
CA LEU A 12 18.92 -23.07 -33.01
C LEU A 12 17.43 -22.79 -32.83
N LEU A 13 16.57 -23.49 -33.57
CA LEU A 13 15.12 -23.38 -33.43
C LEU A 13 14.64 -23.90 -32.07
N LEU A 14 15.16 -25.05 -31.61
CA LEU A 14 14.88 -25.59 -30.28
C LEU A 14 15.32 -24.62 -29.18
N PHE A 15 16.47 -23.96 -29.33
CA PHE A 15 16.92 -22.95 -28.39
C PHE A 15 16.02 -21.72 -28.39
N LEU A 16 15.57 -21.24 -29.56
CA LEU A 16 14.63 -20.12 -29.67
C LEU A 16 13.29 -20.42 -28.96
N VAL A 17 12.83 -21.66 -29.03
CA VAL A 17 11.62 -22.11 -28.31
C VAL A 17 11.90 -22.32 -26.82
N GLY A 18 13.10 -22.80 -26.46
CA GLY A 18 13.52 -23.09 -25.10
C GLY A 18 13.79 -21.84 -24.24
N VAL A 19 14.31 -20.76 -24.82
CA VAL A 19 14.62 -19.52 -24.09
C VAL A 19 13.38 -18.90 -23.42
N PRO A 20 12.23 -18.72 -24.11
CA PRO A 20 10.99 -18.30 -23.48
C PRO A 20 10.59 -19.17 -22.27
N VAL A 21 10.78 -20.48 -22.37
CA VAL A 21 10.49 -21.42 -21.29
C VAL A 21 11.44 -21.21 -20.12
N LEU A 22 12.74 -21.05 -20.39
CA LEU A 22 13.74 -20.73 -19.37
C LEU A 22 13.41 -19.40 -18.68
N VAL A 23 13.05 -18.37 -19.43
CA VAL A 23 12.65 -17.07 -18.88
C VAL A 23 11.39 -17.20 -18.02
N LEU A 24 10.41 -18.01 -18.43
CA LEU A 24 9.23 -18.30 -17.61
C LEU A 24 9.55 -19.15 -16.35
N GLN A 25 10.61 -19.97 -16.40
CA GLN A 25 11.08 -20.76 -15.26
C GLN A 25 11.88 -19.93 -14.26
N PHE A 26 12.70 -18.99 -14.74
CA PHE A 26 13.47 -18.06 -13.91
C PHE A 26 12.65 -16.89 -13.40
N MET A 27 11.48 -16.61 -13.99
CA MET A 27 10.54 -15.65 -13.43
C MET A 27 9.94 -16.17 -12.13
N SER A 28 9.84 -15.25 -11.17
CA SER A 28 9.15 -15.53 -9.92
C SER A 28 7.68 -15.90 -10.20
N PRO A 29 7.09 -16.87 -9.48
CA PRO A 29 5.72 -17.33 -9.73
C PRO A 29 4.67 -16.22 -9.76
N GLU A 30 4.92 -15.16 -8.99
CA GLU A 30 4.06 -13.99 -8.83
C GLU A 30 3.95 -13.20 -10.14
N ILE A 31 5.10 -12.90 -10.76
CA ILE A 31 5.19 -12.16 -12.02
C ILE A 31 4.51 -12.94 -13.15
N ARG A 32 4.71 -14.26 -13.17
CA ARG A 32 4.11 -15.17 -14.16
C ARG A 32 2.57 -15.15 -14.10
N ASN A 33 2.01 -15.23 -12.89
CA ASN A 33 0.56 -15.27 -12.68
C ASN A 33 -0.13 -13.93 -12.98
N VAL A 34 0.52 -12.81 -12.63
CA VAL A 34 -0.11 -11.49 -12.68
C VAL A 34 -0.17 -10.90 -14.08
N LEU A 35 0.91 -10.96 -14.84
CA LEU A 35 1.05 -10.16 -16.07
C LEU A 35 0.43 -10.79 -17.33
N LYS A 36 -0.26 -11.95 -17.19
CA LYS A 36 -0.61 -12.82 -18.34
C LYS A 36 0.57 -12.95 -19.30
N VAL A 37 1.81 -13.00 -18.75
CA VAL A 37 3.06 -12.87 -19.50
C VAL A 37 3.09 -13.89 -20.62
N GLU A 38 2.55 -15.07 -20.35
CA GLU A 38 2.40 -16.19 -21.28
C GLU A 38 1.89 -15.72 -22.64
N ARG A 39 0.77 -14.98 -22.73
CA ARG A 39 0.23 -14.56 -24.05
C ARG A 39 1.12 -13.57 -24.79
N ARG A 40 1.87 -12.72 -24.08
CA ARG A 40 2.78 -11.74 -24.70
C ARG A 40 4.10 -12.38 -25.09
N ILE A 41 4.67 -13.24 -24.24
CA ILE A 41 5.86 -14.02 -24.56
C ILE A 41 5.55 -14.94 -25.74
N ILE A 42 4.45 -15.69 -25.71
CA ILE A 42 4.03 -16.54 -26.83
C ILE A 42 3.94 -15.73 -28.13
N ARG A 43 3.29 -14.55 -28.12
CA ARG A 43 3.23 -13.69 -29.33
C ARG A 43 4.59 -13.26 -29.83
N VAL A 44 5.48 -12.85 -28.93
CA VAL A 44 6.83 -12.41 -29.27
C VAL A 44 7.67 -13.58 -29.80
N THR A 45 7.58 -14.75 -29.16
CA THR A 45 8.22 -16.00 -29.60
C THR A 45 7.73 -16.42 -30.98
N VAL A 46 6.42 -16.39 -31.24
CA VAL A 46 5.84 -16.70 -32.55
C VAL A 46 6.36 -15.74 -33.62
N LEU A 47 6.47 -14.44 -33.32
CA LEU A 47 7.01 -13.44 -34.24
C LEU A 47 8.49 -13.70 -34.56
N TYR A 48 9.31 -14.03 -33.56
CA TYR A 48 10.71 -14.39 -33.78
C TYR A 48 10.86 -15.70 -34.56
N LEU A 49 10.01 -16.69 -34.29
CA LEU A 49 10.00 -17.95 -35.01
C LEU A 49 9.64 -17.74 -36.50
N ALA A 50 8.65 -16.89 -36.79
CA ALA A 50 8.32 -16.51 -38.16
C ALA A 50 9.48 -15.80 -38.87
N LEU A 51 10.22 -14.92 -38.15
CA LEU A 51 11.41 -14.26 -38.69
C LEU A 51 12.53 -15.26 -39.00
N CYS A 52 12.77 -16.25 -38.13
CA CYS A 52 13.74 -17.32 -38.38
C CYS A 52 13.36 -18.15 -39.61
N ILE A 53 12.09 -18.51 -39.76
CA ILE A 53 11.59 -19.23 -40.95
C ILE A 53 11.81 -18.40 -42.22
N LEU A 54 11.53 -17.09 -42.17
CA LEU A 54 11.76 -16.20 -43.31
C LEU A 54 13.25 -16.14 -43.71
N ILE A 55 14.17 -16.07 -42.74
CA ILE A 55 15.62 -16.08 -43.00
C ILE A 55 16.03 -17.37 -43.72
N ILE A 56 15.49 -18.51 -43.30
CA ILE A 56 15.75 -19.83 -43.92
C ILE A 56 15.22 -19.86 -45.36
N ILE A 57 13.98 -19.41 -45.59
CA ILE A 57 13.38 -19.36 -46.94
C ILE A 57 14.21 -18.47 -47.87
N VAL A 58 14.64 -17.29 -47.39
CA VAL A 58 15.47 -16.37 -48.17
C VAL A 58 16.82 -16.98 -48.50
N ALA A 59 17.46 -17.69 -47.56
CA ALA A 59 18.73 -18.35 -47.80
C ALA A 59 18.62 -19.45 -48.88
N ILE A 60 17.58 -20.28 -48.82
CA ILE A 60 17.29 -21.32 -49.84
C ILE A 60 17.04 -20.67 -51.20
N PHE A 61 16.21 -19.62 -51.25
CA PHE A 61 15.91 -18.92 -52.49
C PHE A 61 17.16 -18.27 -53.12
N ILE A 62 18.03 -17.67 -52.30
CA ILE A 62 19.32 -17.11 -52.74
C ILE A 62 20.22 -18.20 -53.31
N GLU A 63 20.31 -19.36 -52.64
CA GLU A 63 21.10 -20.50 -53.11
C GLU A 63 20.59 -21.06 -54.45
N GLU A 64 19.28 -21.17 -54.62
CA GLU A 64 18.66 -21.68 -55.86
C GLU A 64 18.76 -20.70 -57.04
N ASN A 65 18.85 -19.38 -56.81
CA ASN A 65 18.85 -18.38 -57.88
C ASN A 65 20.24 -17.78 -58.19
N LEU A 66 21.22 -17.85 -57.28
CA LEU A 66 22.62 -17.46 -57.53
C LEU A 66 23.42 -18.66 -58.04
N VAL A 67 23.04 -19.17 -59.21
CA VAL A 67 23.50 -20.45 -59.78
C VAL A 67 24.92 -20.39 -60.38
N ASP A 68 25.44 -19.22 -60.76
CA ASP A 68 26.67 -19.13 -61.58
C ASP A 68 27.98 -18.86 -60.81
N LEU A 69 27.94 -18.68 -59.48
CA LEU A 69 29.13 -18.37 -58.66
C LEU A 69 29.30 -19.40 -57.53
N ASP A 70 29.81 -20.58 -57.90
CA ASP A 70 30.03 -21.72 -56.99
C ASP A 70 30.90 -21.38 -55.76
N VAL A 71 31.71 -20.32 -55.85
CA VAL A 71 32.58 -19.81 -54.78
C VAL A 71 31.79 -19.19 -53.60
N ASN A 72 30.55 -18.76 -53.81
CA ASN A 72 29.79 -18.00 -52.79
C ASN A 72 28.80 -18.84 -51.96
N LYS A 73 28.52 -20.09 -52.33
CA LYS A 73 27.56 -20.97 -51.61
C LYS A 73 27.86 -21.15 -50.11
N PRO A 74 29.09 -21.48 -49.66
CA PRO A 74 29.33 -21.67 -48.22
C PRO A 74 29.13 -20.38 -47.41
N TRP A 75 29.39 -19.22 -48.02
CA TRP A 75 29.18 -17.94 -47.36
C TRP A 75 27.70 -17.63 -47.12
N VAL A 76 26.79 -18.01 -48.03
CA VAL A 76 25.34 -17.86 -47.83
C VAL A 76 24.90 -18.57 -46.54
N TRP A 77 25.36 -19.80 -46.33
CA TRP A 77 25.07 -20.58 -45.12
C TRP A 77 25.69 -19.96 -43.88
N VAL A 78 26.95 -19.50 -43.93
CA VAL A 78 27.59 -18.79 -42.81
C VAL A 78 26.81 -17.54 -42.41
N TYR A 79 26.38 -16.73 -43.39
CA TYR A 79 25.56 -15.54 -43.12
C TYR A 79 24.19 -15.89 -42.55
N MET A 80 23.54 -16.94 -43.06
CA MET A 80 22.28 -17.43 -42.51
C MET A 80 22.43 -17.87 -41.06
N TYR A 81 23.44 -18.69 -40.73
CA TYR A 81 23.70 -19.12 -39.35
C TYR A 81 24.03 -17.95 -38.43
N ALA A 82 24.86 -17.01 -38.89
CA ALA A 82 25.18 -15.79 -38.14
C ALA A 82 23.92 -14.95 -37.89
N ALA A 83 23.04 -14.78 -38.88
CA ALA A 83 21.78 -14.06 -38.74
C ALA A 83 20.82 -14.75 -37.77
N LEU A 84 20.67 -16.08 -37.87
CA LEU A 84 19.85 -16.85 -36.94
C LEU A 84 20.40 -16.76 -35.51
N PHE A 85 21.71 -16.92 -35.33
CA PHE A 85 22.36 -16.78 -34.03
C PHE A 85 22.17 -15.37 -33.46
N ALA A 86 22.29 -14.34 -34.28
CA ALA A 86 22.05 -12.96 -33.87
C ALA A 86 20.60 -12.71 -33.45
N VAL A 87 19.61 -13.22 -34.19
CA VAL A 87 18.18 -13.11 -33.84
C VAL A 87 17.88 -13.85 -32.54
N VAL A 88 18.42 -15.07 -32.38
CA VAL A 88 18.28 -15.87 -31.15
C VAL A 88 18.93 -15.16 -29.97
N GLY A 89 20.18 -14.70 -30.11
CA GLY A 89 20.89 -13.97 -29.06
C GLY A 89 20.18 -12.67 -28.67
N PHE A 90 19.78 -11.87 -29.66
CA PHE A 90 19.07 -10.62 -29.44
C PHE A 90 17.70 -10.84 -28.78
N SER A 91 16.90 -11.79 -29.27
CA SER A 91 15.60 -12.10 -28.67
C SER A 91 15.77 -12.61 -27.23
N SER A 92 16.78 -13.43 -26.95
CA SER A 92 17.08 -13.93 -25.60
C SER A 92 17.42 -12.79 -24.65
N VAL A 93 18.35 -11.91 -25.04
CA VAL A 93 18.75 -10.74 -24.24
C VAL A 93 17.56 -9.79 -24.05
N MET A 94 16.74 -9.56 -25.08
CA MET A 94 15.58 -8.67 -24.99
C MET A 94 14.48 -9.24 -24.07
N VAL A 95 14.21 -10.53 -24.13
CA VAL A 95 13.20 -11.17 -23.28
C VAL A 95 13.70 -11.24 -21.84
N LEU A 96 14.96 -11.63 -21.62
CA LEU A 96 15.56 -11.69 -20.28
C LEU A 96 15.70 -10.30 -19.63
N SER A 97 16.18 -9.30 -20.37
CA SER A 97 16.29 -7.93 -19.83
C SER A 97 14.93 -7.35 -19.48
N LYS A 98 13.91 -7.58 -20.32
CA LYS A 98 12.59 -6.96 -20.14
C LYS A 98 11.71 -7.67 -19.11
N TYR A 99 11.86 -8.98 -18.94
CA TYR A 99 10.97 -9.80 -18.10
C TYR A 99 11.68 -10.66 -17.05
N GLY A 100 12.98 -10.87 -17.19
CA GLY A 100 13.76 -11.68 -16.24
C GLY A 100 14.04 -10.96 -14.92
N PHE A 101 14.02 -9.62 -14.91
CA PHE A 101 14.23 -8.83 -13.69
C PHE A 101 12.92 -8.23 -13.18
N ARG A 102 12.62 -8.50 -11.91
CA ARG A 102 11.47 -7.99 -11.17
C ARG A 102 11.36 -6.46 -11.23
N GLU A 103 12.48 -5.76 -11.06
CA GLU A 103 12.54 -4.29 -11.13
C GLU A 103 12.05 -3.76 -12.48
N ASN A 104 12.44 -4.39 -13.59
CA ASN A 104 12.05 -3.94 -14.93
C ASN A 104 10.55 -4.13 -15.17
N VAL A 105 9.98 -5.21 -14.63
CA VAL A 105 8.54 -5.45 -14.65
C VAL A 105 7.79 -4.36 -13.88
N ILE A 106 8.22 -4.09 -12.65
CA ILE A 106 7.62 -3.07 -11.78
C ILE A 106 7.71 -1.69 -12.45
N LYS A 107 8.90 -1.30 -12.91
CA LYS A 107 9.15 -0.05 -13.63
C LYS A 107 8.26 0.09 -14.86
N LYS A 108 8.07 -0.99 -15.62
CA LYS A 108 7.20 -0.99 -16.79
C LYS A 108 5.73 -0.82 -16.41
N LEU A 109 5.24 -1.50 -15.38
CA LEU A 109 3.88 -1.32 -14.87
C LEU A 109 3.65 0.12 -14.41
N THR A 110 4.57 0.68 -13.62
CA THR A 110 4.54 2.07 -13.16
C THR A 110 4.49 3.04 -14.35
N GLN A 111 5.33 2.85 -15.37
CA GLN A 111 5.29 3.67 -16.58
C GLN A 111 3.99 3.52 -17.37
N GLU A 112 3.41 2.32 -17.46
CA GLU A 112 2.14 2.10 -18.14
C GLU A 112 0.98 2.80 -17.42
N VAL A 113 0.97 2.84 -16.08
CA VAL A 113 0.01 3.63 -15.29
C VAL A 113 0.20 5.12 -15.53
N ILE A 114 1.44 5.64 -15.49
CA ILE A 114 1.74 7.07 -15.72
C ILE A 114 1.33 7.49 -17.14
N ARG A 115 1.64 6.67 -18.16
CA ARG A 115 1.20 6.94 -19.54
C ARG A 115 -0.32 6.90 -19.69
N GLY A 116 -0.99 6.00 -18.95
CA GLY A 116 -2.44 5.95 -18.87
C GLY A 116 -3.01 7.26 -18.32
N LEU A 117 -2.50 7.69 -17.15
CA LEU A 117 -2.87 8.93 -16.49
C LEU A 117 -2.70 10.15 -17.42
N ALA A 118 -1.56 10.27 -18.11
CA ALA A 118 -1.32 11.38 -19.03
C ALA A 118 -2.33 11.43 -20.19
N ARG A 119 -2.87 10.29 -20.61
CA ARG A 119 -3.83 10.19 -21.73
C ARG A 119 -5.27 10.40 -21.29
N THR A 120 -5.70 9.73 -20.23
CA THR A 120 -7.12 9.68 -19.82
C THR A 120 -7.43 10.57 -18.63
N GLY A 121 -6.40 11.08 -17.94
CA GLY A 121 -6.53 11.77 -16.66
C GLY A 121 -6.83 10.85 -15.47
N LYS A 122 -6.87 9.53 -15.68
CA LYS A 122 -7.10 8.52 -14.63
C LYS A 122 -6.05 7.41 -14.66
N PRO A 123 -5.66 6.84 -13.51
CA PRO A 123 -4.74 5.71 -13.48
C PRO A 123 -5.34 4.49 -14.19
N ASN A 124 -4.48 3.66 -14.78
CA ASN A 124 -4.90 2.39 -15.35
C ASN A 124 -5.08 1.35 -14.24
N GLU A 125 -6.34 1.12 -13.86
CA GLU A 125 -6.71 0.24 -12.75
C GLU A 125 -6.25 -1.21 -12.90
N GLU A 126 -6.21 -1.76 -14.12
CA GLU A 126 -5.73 -3.12 -14.36
C GLU A 126 -4.24 -3.22 -14.01
N ARG A 127 -3.44 -2.24 -14.44
CA ARG A 127 -1.99 -2.19 -14.18
C ARG A 127 -1.67 -1.89 -12.72
N LEU A 128 -2.47 -1.05 -12.07
CA LEU A 128 -2.34 -0.79 -10.65
C LEU A 128 -2.65 -2.05 -9.83
N ARG A 129 -3.72 -2.78 -10.17
CA ARG A 129 -4.05 -4.06 -9.53
C ARG A 129 -2.93 -5.09 -9.70
N GLU A 130 -2.35 -5.18 -10.90
CA GLU A 130 -1.20 -6.05 -11.15
C GLU A 130 0.00 -5.67 -10.25
N LEU A 131 0.32 -4.38 -10.12
CA LEU A 131 1.39 -3.91 -9.24
C LEU A 131 1.13 -4.27 -7.76
N VAL A 132 -0.10 -4.07 -7.29
CA VAL A 132 -0.51 -4.43 -5.91
C VAL A 132 -0.40 -5.93 -5.69
N GLU A 133 -0.82 -6.74 -6.66
CA GLU A 133 -0.78 -8.20 -6.52
C GLU A 133 0.65 -8.74 -6.47
N ILE A 134 1.56 -8.19 -7.29
CA ILE A 134 3.00 -8.46 -7.15
C ILE A 134 3.46 -8.08 -5.74
N GLY A 135 3.06 -6.90 -5.25
CA GLY A 135 3.34 -6.41 -3.90
C GLY A 135 2.95 -7.39 -2.79
N LYS A 136 1.70 -7.88 -2.78
CA LYS A 136 1.20 -8.82 -1.77
C LYS A 136 1.98 -10.13 -1.73
N GLN A 137 2.44 -10.58 -2.90
CA GLN A 137 3.10 -11.86 -3.04
C GLN A 137 4.61 -11.76 -2.76
N SER A 138 5.19 -10.55 -2.79
CA SER A 138 6.58 -10.26 -2.45
C SER A 138 7.02 -10.74 -1.07
N ASP A 139 8.28 -11.16 -1.01
CA ASP A 139 8.99 -11.33 0.25
C ASP A 139 9.14 -9.99 0.99
N PRO A 140 9.12 -10.01 2.33
CA PRO A 140 9.38 -8.83 3.15
C PRO A 140 10.72 -8.16 2.86
N GLY A 141 10.85 -6.89 3.25
CA GLY A 141 12.09 -6.12 3.10
C GLY A 141 12.25 -5.50 1.69
N PRO A 142 13.40 -5.66 0.99
CA PRO A 142 13.73 -4.89 -0.22
C PRO A 142 12.74 -5.06 -1.38
N ASP A 143 12.16 -6.25 -1.52
CA ASP A 143 11.24 -6.55 -2.62
C ASP A 143 9.91 -5.80 -2.50
N ARG A 144 9.38 -5.67 -1.27
CA ARG A 144 8.23 -4.79 -0.98
C ARG A 144 8.61 -3.33 -1.06
N GLU A 145 9.82 -2.97 -0.64
CA GLU A 145 10.31 -1.59 -0.72
C GLU A 145 10.23 -1.06 -2.16
N MET A 146 10.73 -1.84 -3.12
CA MET A 146 10.70 -1.49 -4.56
C MET A 146 9.27 -1.26 -5.09
N ILE A 147 8.30 -2.03 -4.60
CA ILE A 147 6.89 -1.87 -4.93
C ILE A 147 6.34 -0.58 -4.32
N LEU A 148 6.65 -0.30 -3.05
CA LEU A 148 6.22 0.91 -2.37
C LEU A 148 6.85 2.17 -2.96
N GLU A 149 8.12 2.14 -3.36
CA GLU A 149 8.78 3.24 -4.09
C GLU A 149 8.08 3.54 -5.42
N SER A 150 7.65 2.49 -6.12
CA SER A 150 6.84 2.62 -7.33
C SER A 150 5.46 3.21 -7.03
N MET A 151 4.79 2.77 -5.97
CA MET A 151 3.53 3.37 -5.51
C MET A 151 3.70 4.83 -5.09
N ASN A 152 4.81 5.19 -4.44
CA ASN A 152 5.14 6.56 -4.08
C ASN A 152 5.31 7.46 -5.31
N THR A 153 5.99 6.93 -6.33
CA THR A 153 6.15 7.60 -7.62
C THR A 153 4.77 7.86 -8.24
N LEU A 154 3.87 6.87 -8.25
CA LEU A 154 2.51 7.02 -8.77
C LEU A 154 1.72 8.06 -7.99
N VAL A 155 1.72 8.02 -6.66
CA VAL A 155 1.03 9.00 -5.80
C VAL A 155 1.54 10.41 -6.08
N THR A 156 2.86 10.59 -6.11
CA THR A 156 3.48 11.90 -6.37
C THR A 156 3.06 12.45 -7.74
N VAL A 157 3.00 11.61 -8.76
CA VAL A 157 2.59 12.02 -10.12
C VAL A 157 1.09 12.33 -10.17
N ILE A 158 0.25 11.50 -9.55
CA ILE A 158 -1.22 11.67 -9.53
C ILE A 158 -1.61 12.93 -8.76
N CYS A 159 -1.09 13.13 -7.54
CA CYS A 159 -1.40 14.31 -6.72
C CYS A 159 -0.95 15.63 -7.36
N LYS A 160 0.07 15.61 -8.23
CA LYS A 160 0.54 16.79 -8.98
C LYS A 160 -0.20 17.01 -10.31
N HIS A 161 -1.02 16.06 -10.74
CA HIS A 161 -1.71 16.13 -12.02
C HIS A 161 -2.88 17.13 -11.95
N GLU A 162 -3.01 18.01 -12.94
CA GLU A 162 -4.01 19.10 -12.95
C GLU A 162 -5.47 18.62 -12.86
N LYS A 163 -5.72 17.42 -13.36
CA LYS A 163 -7.06 16.79 -13.33
C LYS A 163 -7.35 16.04 -12.02
N TYR A 164 -6.46 16.05 -11.05
CA TYR A 164 -6.67 15.36 -9.78
C TYR A 164 -7.81 16.00 -8.99
N ARG A 165 -8.76 15.16 -8.55
CA ARG A 165 -9.99 15.58 -7.85
C ARG A 165 -10.09 15.09 -6.40
N GLY A 166 -9.12 14.31 -5.93
CA GLY A 166 -9.15 13.74 -4.58
C GLY A 166 -9.90 12.41 -4.44
N ASP A 167 -10.12 11.68 -5.54
CA ASP A 167 -10.90 10.42 -5.59
C ASP A 167 -10.26 9.32 -6.47
N SER A 168 -8.97 9.44 -6.79
CA SER A 168 -8.31 8.62 -7.80
C SER A 168 -7.23 7.68 -7.22
N LEU A 169 -7.01 7.71 -5.91
CA LEU A 169 -5.96 6.94 -5.23
C LEU A 169 -6.49 5.81 -4.37
N GLU A 170 -7.81 5.63 -4.22
CA GLU A 170 -8.44 4.58 -3.41
C GLU A 170 -7.76 3.20 -3.58
N ASN A 171 -7.69 2.68 -4.82
CA ASN A 171 -7.11 1.36 -5.09
C ASN A 171 -5.61 1.28 -4.76
N LEU A 172 -4.89 2.40 -4.88
CA LEU A 172 -3.47 2.46 -4.54
C LEU A 172 -3.29 2.45 -3.01
N ILE A 173 -4.08 3.24 -2.29
CA ILE A 173 -4.05 3.32 -0.82
C ILE A 173 -4.43 1.97 -0.21
N ILE A 174 -5.52 1.36 -0.67
CA ILE A 174 -5.93 0.00 -0.28
C ILE A 174 -4.84 -1.01 -0.64
N GLY A 175 -4.19 -0.82 -1.78
CA GLY A 175 -3.04 -1.60 -2.22
C GLY A 175 -1.89 -1.59 -1.22
N ILE A 176 -1.47 -0.40 -0.75
CA ILE A 176 -0.41 -0.25 0.27
C ILE A 176 -0.76 -1.03 1.54
N VAL A 177 -2.01 -0.90 2.01
CA VAL A 177 -2.48 -1.64 3.19
C VAL A 177 -2.36 -3.14 2.96
N HIS A 178 -2.81 -3.66 1.82
CA HIS A 178 -2.70 -5.09 1.55
C HIS A 178 -1.25 -5.58 1.43
N VAL A 179 -0.35 -4.79 0.86
CA VAL A 179 1.07 -5.19 0.74
C VAL A 179 1.69 -5.39 2.12
N LEU A 180 1.37 -4.53 3.09
CA LEU A 180 2.00 -4.56 4.42
C LEU A 180 1.22 -5.35 5.47
N ALA A 181 -0.11 -5.32 5.44
CA ALA A 181 -0.95 -5.95 6.46
C ALA A 181 -1.18 -7.45 6.26
N THR A 182 -0.96 -7.99 5.05
CA THR A 182 -1.24 -9.42 4.78
C THR A 182 -0.24 -10.35 5.48
N ARG A 183 1.04 -9.95 5.53
CA ARG A 183 2.14 -10.72 6.15
C ARG A 183 3.11 -9.75 6.82
N PRO A 184 2.71 -9.10 7.92
CA PRO A 184 3.53 -8.11 8.60
C PRO A 184 4.75 -8.78 9.23
N THR A 185 5.93 -8.20 9.05
CA THR A 185 7.17 -8.70 9.64
C THR A 185 8.04 -7.54 10.12
N VAL A 186 9.00 -7.81 11.02
CA VAL A 186 9.93 -6.79 11.53
C VAL A 186 10.84 -6.27 10.40
N GLU A 187 11.14 -7.10 9.40
CA GLU A 187 11.91 -6.70 8.20
C GLU A 187 11.21 -5.61 7.37
N ASP A 188 9.89 -5.43 7.55
CA ASP A 188 9.10 -4.39 6.89
C ASP A 188 9.14 -3.04 7.61
N THR A 189 9.94 -2.86 8.67
CA THR A 189 9.99 -1.58 9.41
C THR A 189 10.22 -0.39 8.46
N ARG A 190 11.20 -0.50 7.56
CA ARG A 190 11.46 0.52 6.53
C ARG A 190 10.29 0.68 5.55
N ASN A 191 9.60 -0.41 5.23
CA ASN A 191 8.44 -0.38 4.35
C ASN A 191 7.24 0.36 4.97
N TYR A 192 7.03 0.21 6.28
CA TYR A 192 6.04 1.01 7.01
C TYR A 192 6.39 2.50 7.02
N GLN A 193 7.67 2.85 7.15
CA GLN A 193 8.14 4.23 7.03
C GLN A 193 7.90 4.79 5.63
N THR A 194 8.18 4.03 4.57
CA THR A 194 7.87 4.42 3.19
C THR A 194 6.38 4.62 3.00
N ALA A 195 5.54 3.73 3.55
CA ALA A 195 4.08 3.90 3.54
C ALA A 195 3.64 5.17 4.29
N ALA A 196 4.29 5.55 5.39
CA ALA A 196 4.06 6.83 6.08
C ALA A 196 4.27 8.01 5.14
N GLY A 197 5.42 8.06 4.46
CA GLY A 197 5.73 9.13 3.52
C GLY A 197 4.70 9.22 2.38
N ILE A 198 4.25 8.07 1.85
CA ILE A 198 3.24 8.02 0.80
C ILE A 198 1.91 8.57 1.30
N LEU A 199 1.41 8.06 2.44
CA LEU A 199 0.11 8.45 2.97
C LEU A 199 0.11 9.92 3.41
N THR A 200 1.20 10.42 4.00
CA THR A 200 1.38 11.85 4.34
C THR A 200 1.33 12.72 3.09
N THR A 201 1.89 12.25 1.96
CA THR A 201 1.79 12.95 0.68
C THR A 201 0.34 13.05 0.20
N VAL A 202 -0.45 11.97 0.36
CA VAL A 202 -1.89 11.99 0.04
C VAL A 202 -2.64 12.96 0.95
N LEU A 203 -2.43 12.88 2.27
CA LEU A 203 -3.09 13.74 3.26
C LEU A 203 -2.78 15.23 3.04
N SER A 204 -1.57 15.55 2.58
CA SER A 204 -1.13 16.93 2.30
C SER A 204 -1.51 17.42 0.91
N SER A 205 -2.09 16.57 0.05
CA SER A 205 -2.39 16.92 -1.33
C SER A 205 -3.53 17.94 -1.40
N LYS A 206 -3.31 19.03 -2.14
CA LYS A 206 -4.33 20.06 -2.38
C LYS A 206 -5.18 19.67 -3.58
N VAL A 207 -6.48 19.50 -3.37
CA VAL A 207 -7.44 19.31 -4.46
C VAL A 207 -7.55 20.61 -5.25
N GLN A 208 -7.15 20.59 -6.53
CA GLN A 208 -7.08 21.78 -7.38
C GLN A 208 -8.46 22.22 -7.89
N ASN A 209 -9.42 21.29 -8.01
CA ASN A 209 -10.76 21.55 -8.53
C ASN A 209 -11.80 21.27 -7.43
N GLY A 210 -12.29 22.32 -6.78
CA GLY A 210 -13.13 22.28 -5.57
C GLY A 210 -14.56 21.73 -5.73
N GLY A 211 -14.73 20.55 -6.33
CA GLY A 211 -16.00 19.81 -6.36
C GLY A 211 -16.25 18.97 -5.09
N GLU A 212 -17.41 18.32 -5.02
CA GLU A 212 -17.91 17.53 -3.88
C GLU A 212 -17.02 16.33 -3.49
N ALA A 213 -16.15 15.84 -4.37
CA ALA A 213 -15.22 14.72 -4.12
C ALA A 213 -14.02 15.08 -3.20
N LYS A 214 -14.17 16.13 -2.38
CA LYS A 214 -13.05 16.94 -1.89
C LYS A 214 -12.04 16.21 -0.99
N TYR A 215 -12.39 15.05 -0.40
CA TYR A 215 -11.57 14.38 0.61
C TYR A 215 -11.60 12.83 0.58
N VAL A 216 -11.99 12.20 -0.53
CA VAL A 216 -12.14 10.73 -0.58
C VAL A 216 -10.79 10.03 -0.35
N ASP A 217 -9.76 10.44 -1.09
CA ASP A 217 -8.41 9.89 -0.97
C ASP A 217 -7.79 10.18 0.42
N GLN A 218 -8.02 11.36 0.98
CA GLN A 218 -7.57 11.71 2.33
C GLN A 218 -8.26 10.84 3.39
N PHE A 219 -9.57 10.60 3.26
CA PHE A 219 -10.30 9.68 4.13
C PHE A 219 -9.73 8.25 4.05
N HIS A 220 -9.48 7.74 2.85
CA HIS A 220 -8.83 6.43 2.68
C HIS A 220 -7.43 6.40 3.29
N ALA A 221 -6.66 7.49 3.16
CA ALA A 221 -5.32 7.59 3.73
C ALA A 221 -5.34 7.59 5.28
N VAL A 222 -6.30 8.28 5.91
CA VAL A 222 -6.52 8.22 7.36
C VAL A 222 -6.81 6.78 7.81
N ASN A 223 -7.70 6.07 7.12
CA ASN A 223 -8.04 4.69 7.43
C ASN A 223 -6.85 3.73 7.21
N ALA A 224 -6.05 3.97 6.16
CA ALA A 224 -4.85 3.21 5.88
C ALA A 224 -3.80 3.40 6.99
N MET A 225 -3.53 4.63 7.43
CA MET A 225 -2.64 4.91 8.56
C MET A 225 -3.12 4.21 9.83
N SER A 226 -4.44 4.27 10.12
CA SER A 226 -5.00 3.56 11.26
C SER A 226 -4.78 2.05 11.18
N THR A 227 -5.02 1.45 10.01
CA THR A 227 -4.89 0.00 9.80
C THR A 227 -3.44 -0.45 9.91
N LEU A 228 -2.52 0.27 9.25
CA LEU A 228 -1.09 -0.01 9.31
C LEU A 228 -0.54 0.19 10.72
N GLY A 229 -0.94 1.27 11.41
CA GLY A 229 -0.56 1.54 12.79
C GLY A 229 -1.01 0.45 13.76
N GLN A 230 -2.28 0.02 13.66
CA GLN A 230 -2.77 -1.13 14.45
C GLN A 230 -2.01 -2.41 14.13
N THR A 231 -1.69 -2.64 12.86
CA THR A 231 -0.92 -3.82 12.44
C THR A 231 0.48 -3.80 13.07
N MET A 232 1.17 -2.66 13.06
CA MET A 232 2.49 -2.51 13.70
C MET A 232 2.41 -2.71 15.21
N LEU A 233 1.42 -2.09 15.87
CA LEU A 233 1.23 -2.19 17.32
C LEU A 233 0.93 -3.61 17.80
N ALA A 234 0.27 -4.42 16.96
CA ALA A 234 -0.11 -5.79 17.29
C ALA A 234 1.02 -6.82 17.15
N GLN A 235 2.15 -6.46 16.55
CA GLN A 235 3.26 -7.37 16.30
C GLN A 235 4.27 -7.34 17.45
N ASP A 236 4.49 -8.52 18.03
CA ASP A 236 5.54 -8.73 19.03
C ASP A 236 6.90 -8.77 18.33
N GLY A 237 7.83 -7.88 18.72
CA GLY A 237 9.20 -7.84 18.18
C GLY A 237 9.58 -6.57 17.42
N PHE A 238 8.63 -5.65 17.18
CA PHE A 238 8.99 -4.33 16.68
C PHE A 238 9.82 -3.54 17.70
N SER A 239 10.94 -3.00 17.21
CA SER A 239 11.92 -2.22 17.97
C SER A 239 11.41 -0.80 18.28
N THR A 240 12.24 0.00 18.96
CA THR A 240 12.00 1.43 19.15
C THR A 240 11.85 2.22 17.84
N GLU A 241 12.36 1.70 16.71
CA GLU A 241 12.18 2.32 15.39
C GLU A 241 10.71 2.33 14.96
N ALA A 242 9.96 1.27 15.29
CA ALA A 242 8.54 1.21 15.02
C ALA A 242 7.75 2.27 15.81
N ASP A 243 8.18 2.57 17.05
CA ASP A 243 7.55 3.62 17.84
C ASP A 243 7.73 4.99 17.17
N TYR A 244 8.89 5.29 16.55
CA TYR A 244 9.06 6.52 15.77
C TYR A 244 8.14 6.59 14.56
N ILE A 245 8.01 5.50 13.79
CA ILE A 245 7.11 5.45 12.64
C ILE A 245 5.64 5.62 13.06
N LEU A 246 5.27 5.03 14.19
CA LEU A 246 3.93 5.20 14.77
C LEU A 246 3.69 6.67 15.16
N MET A 247 4.68 7.34 15.75
CA MET A 247 4.61 8.78 16.02
C MET A 247 4.49 9.60 14.73
N ASP A 248 5.16 9.21 13.64
CA ASP A 248 4.99 9.87 12.33
C ASP A 248 3.55 9.72 11.80
N TYR A 249 2.92 8.54 11.98
CA TYR A 249 1.49 8.35 11.64
C TYR A 249 0.60 9.26 12.49
N GLU A 250 0.82 9.29 13.80
CA GLU A 250 0.10 10.13 14.75
C GLU A 250 0.21 11.62 14.38
N GLU A 251 1.43 12.09 14.09
CA GLU A 251 1.68 13.47 13.72
C GLU A 251 1.03 13.84 12.39
N ALA A 252 1.14 12.98 11.37
CA ALA A 252 0.51 13.20 10.06
C ALA A 252 -1.02 13.28 10.17
N LEU A 253 -1.63 12.42 11.00
CA LEU A 253 -3.05 12.47 11.33
C LEU A 253 -3.42 13.77 12.07
N GLY A 254 -2.56 14.25 12.96
CA GLY A 254 -2.76 15.54 13.62
C GLY A 254 -2.73 16.73 12.64
N LEU A 255 -1.75 16.74 11.74
CA LEU A 255 -1.56 17.81 10.76
C LEU A 255 -2.70 17.88 9.73
N VAL A 256 -3.25 16.74 9.30
CA VAL A 256 -4.32 16.75 8.30
C VAL A 256 -5.56 17.46 8.80
N VAL A 257 -5.88 17.42 10.10
CA VAL A 257 -7.03 18.16 10.67
C VAL A 257 -6.83 19.68 10.55
N SER A 258 -5.59 20.17 10.67
CA SER A 258 -5.30 21.60 10.48
C SER A 258 -5.54 22.05 9.04
N VAL A 259 -5.39 21.16 8.07
CA VAL A 259 -5.61 21.44 6.64
C VAL A 259 -7.06 21.15 6.23
N HIS A 260 -7.67 20.12 6.82
CA HIS A 260 -8.98 19.57 6.49
C HIS A 260 -9.77 19.28 7.78
N PRO A 261 -10.36 20.31 8.41
CA PRO A 261 -11.08 20.15 9.68
C PRO A 261 -12.25 19.15 9.61
N ASP A 262 -12.86 18.98 8.44
CA ASP A 262 -13.95 18.03 8.18
C ASP A 262 -13.55 16.57 8.45
N LEU A 263 -12.25 16.25 8.41
CA LEU A 263 -11.71 14.92 8.69
C LEU A 263 -11.49 14.65 10.18
N LEU A 264 -11.74 15.63 11.07
CA LEU A 264 -11.60 15.44 12.52
C LEU A 264 -12.31 14.18 13.05
N PRO A 265 -13.55 13.85 12.64
CA PRO A 265 -14.21 12.63 13.11
C PRO A 265 -13.53 11.34 12.67
N ASP A 266 -12.87 11.33 11.51
CA ASP A 266 -12.20 10.14 10.99
C ASP A 266 -10.80 9.99 11.58
N VAL A 267 -10.10 11.11 11.77
CA VAL A 267 -8.82 11.16 12.50
C VAL A 267 -8.99 10.72 13.94
N THR A 268 -10.00 11.23 14.65
CA THR A 268 -10.23 10.83 16.06
C THR A 268 -10.63 9.36 16.18
N GLN A 269 -11.40 8.82 15.23
CA GLN A 269 -11.65 7.38 15.15
C GLN A 269 -10.37 6.58 14.89
N ALA A 270 -9.51 7.03 13.95
CA ALA A 270 -8.24 6.39 13.63
C ALA A 270 -7.31 6.33 14.85
N LEU A 271 -7.17 7.46 15.56
CA LEU A 271 -6.39 7.60 16.79
C LEU A 271 -6.98 6.74 17.93
N LEU A 272 -8.30 6.67 18.10
CA LEU A 272 -8.93 5.76 19.04
C LEU A 272 -8.55 4.29 18.77
N CYS A 273 -8.64 3.85 17.51
CA CYS A 273 -8.30 2.48 17.13
C CYS A 273 -6.83 2.18 17.41
N MET A 274 -5.91 3.06 16.99
CA MET A 274 -4.47 2.88 17.26
C MET A 274 -4.16 2.92 18.76
N GLY A 275 -4.69 3.89 19.50
CA GLY A 275 -4.46 4.05 20.93
C GLY A 275 -5.00 2.89 21.77
N SER A 276 -6.16 2.34 21.42
CA SER A 276 -6.73 1.17 22.12
C SER A 276 -5.91 -0.10 21.89
N VAL A 277 -5.43 -0.34 20.67
CA VAL A 277 -4.50 -1.45 20.37
C VAL A 277 -3.16 -1.23 21.09
N ALA A 278 -2.65 0.00 21.12
CA ALA A 278 -1.42 0.31 21.85
C ALA A 278 -1.53 -0.02 23.34
N LEU A 279 -2.66 0.29 23.98
CA LEU A 279 -2.92 -0.09 25.37
C LEU A 279 -2.97 -1.61 25.56
N LEU A 280 -3.64 -2.32 24.65
CA LEU A 280 -3.72 -3.79 24.67
C LEU A 280 -2.33 -4.44 24.64
N HIS A 281 -1.44 -3.91 23.80
CA HIS A 281 -0.06 -4.37 23.64
C HIS A 281 0.95 -3.65 24.56
N LYS A 282 0.47 -2.92 25.59
CA LYS A 282 1.30 -2.23 26.60
C LYS A 282 2.30 -1.21 26.03
N ARG A 283 2.02 -0.66 24.85
CA ARG A 283 2.75 0.44 24.21
C ARG A 283 2.29 1.80 24.75
N TYR A 284 2.48 1.99 26.06
CA TYR A 284 1.90 3.12 26.80
C TYR A 284 2.36 4.50 26.30
N LEU A 285 3.62 4.64 25.87
CA LEU A 285 4.13 5.91 25.35
C LEU A 285 3.32 6.40 24.16
N PHE A 286 3.11 5.52 23.18
CA PHE A 286 2.32 5.83 21.99
C PHE A 286 0.84 6.06 22.32
N ALA A 287 0.25 5.24 23.21
CA ALA A 287 -1.12 5.43 23.66
C ALA A 287 -1.33 6.81 24.32
N VAL A 288 -0.38 7.25 25.14
CA VAL A 288 -0.42 8.56 25.81
C VAL A 288 -0.31 9.69 24.81
N ALA A 289 0.63 9.60 23.86
CA ALA A 289 0.79 10.59 22.79
C ALA A 289 -0.50 10.72 21.97
N THR A 290 -1.11 9.58 21.62
CA THR A 290 -2.37 9.51 20.89
C THR A 290 -3.52 10.20 21.65
N LEU A 291 -3.65 9.94 22.95
CA LEU A 291 -4.68 10.56 23.78
C LEU A 291 -4.48 12.07 23.91
N GLU A 292 -3.25 12.54 24.15
CA GLU A 292 -2.95 13.98 24.22
C GLU A 292 -3.22 14.67 22.87
N ARG A 293 -2.89 14.03 21.75
CA ARG A 293 -3.25 14.57 20.44
C ARG A 293 -4.75 14.67 20.25
N MET A 294 -5.51 13.60 20.53
CA MET A 294 -6.96 13.63 20.42
C MET A 294 -7.54 14.77 21.27
N LEU A 295 -7.02 14.95 22.49
CA LEU A 295 -7.45 16.01 23.38
C LEU A 295 -7.17 17.40 22.79
N THR A 296 -5.96 17.65 22.29
CA THR A 296 -5.58 18.91 21.62
C THR A 296 -6.40 19.17 20.36
N LEU A 297 -6.64 18.15 19.53
CA LEU A 297 -7.44 18.27 18.31
C LEU A 297 -8.90 18.62 18.63
N VAL A 298 -9.49 17.95 19.62
CA VAL A 298 -10.86 18.21 20.06
C VAL A 298 -10.98 19.61 20.67
N GLU A 299 -10.01 20.04 21.48
CA GLU A 299 -9.96 21.38 22.06
C GLU A 299 -9.86 22.50 21.03
N ALA A 300 -9.08 22.29 19.97
CA ALA A 300 -8.94 23.25 18.90
C ALA A 300 -10.21 23.43 18.05
N ASN A 301 -11.19 22.52 18.17
CA ASN A 301 -12.40 22.47 17.34
C ASN A 301 -13.68 22.61 18.16
N ILE A 302 -13.74 23.63 19.04
CA ILE A 302 -14.95 23.99 19.79
C ILE A 302 -15.86 24.87 18.91
N PRO A 303 -17.18 24.61 18.80
CA PRO A 303 -17.95 23.58 19.52
C PRO A 303 -17.68 22.16 19.03
N VAL A 304 -17.43 21.26 19.97
CA VAL A 304 -17.03 19.88 19.68
C VAL A 304 -18.22 19.06 19.16
N ALA A 305 -18.04 18.44 17.99
CA ALA A 305 -19.00 17.49 17.45
C ALA A 305 -19.10 16.22 18.32
N SER A 306 -20.27 15.57 18.33
CA SER A 306 -20.54 14.42 19.22
C SER A 306 -19.63 13.21 18.96
N LYS A 307 -19.28 12.94 17.69
CA LYS A 307 -18.42 11.82 17.28
C LYS A 307 -16.98 11.96 17.84
N PRO A 308 -16.22 13.03 17.55
CA PRO A 308 -14.89 13.25 18.13
C PRO A 308 -14.84 13.17 19.66
N LEU A 309 -15.83 13.76 20.35
CA LEU A 309 -15.90 13.69 21.81
C LEU A 309 -16.14 12.25 22.31
N SER A 310 -17.00 11.51 21.62
CA SER A 310 -17.25 10.10 21.96
C SER A 310 -16.00 9.25 21.75
N ASP A 311 -15.23 9.50 20.68
CA ASP A 311 -13.98 8.79 20.41
C ASP A 311 -12.91 9.08 21.47
N LEU A 312 -12.77 10.35 21.87
CA LEU A 312 -11.90 10.76 22.98
C LEU A 312 -12.30 10.08 24.30
N LEU A 313 -13.59 10.06 24.63
CA LEU A 313 -14.10 9.38 25.82
C LEU A 313 -13.88 7.87 25.74
N GLY A 314 -14.02 7.29 24.55
CA GLY A 314 -13.71 5.88 24.30
C GLY A 314 -12.27 5.56 24.70
N LEU A 315 -11.29 6.29 24.18
CA LEU A 315 -9.87 6.06 24.49
C LEU A 315 -9.58 6.31 25.97
N THR A 316 -10.17 7.36 26.54
CA THR A 316 -10.09 7.67 27.98
C THR A 316 -10.57 6.49 28.84
N ALA A 317 -11.66 5.83 28.43
CA ALA A 317 -12.18 4.66 29.13
C ALA A 317 -11.25 3.44 29.03
N HIS A 318 -10.53 3.27 27.93
CA HIS A 318 -9.49 2.23 27.82
C HIS A 318 -8.36 2.44 28.82
N PHE A 319 -7.86 3.67 28.98
CA PHE A 319 -6.89 3.99 30.04
C PHE A 319 -7.46 3.78 31.44
N TRP A 320 -8.71 4.17 31.67
CA TRP A 320 -9.39 4.01 32.96
C TRP A 320 -9.49 2.53 33.37
N ALA A 321 -9.85 1.66 32.42
CA ALA A 321 -10.02 0.23 32.64
C ALA A 321 -8.69 -0.51 32.90
N ALA A 322 -7.55 0.02 32.43
CA ALA A 322 -6.23 -0.56 32.65
C ALA A 322 -5.76 -0.51 34.13
N ALA A 323 -6.45 0.26 34.98
CA ALA A 323 -6.16 0.45 36.41
C ALA A 323 -4.74 1.01 36.70
N GLY A 324 -4.40 1.16 37.99
CA GLY A 324 -3.08 1.66 38.42
C GLY A 324 -2.75 3.06 37.90
N SER A 325 -1.50 3.25 37.47
CA SER A 325 -0.99 4.55 36.98
C SER A 325 -1.70 5.04 35.72
N SER A 326 -2.23 4.16 34.87
CA SER A 326 -3.02 4.54 33.70
C SER A 326 -4.34 5.21 34.09
N LYS A 327 -4.98 4.75 35.16
CA LYS A 327 -6.20 5.37 35.69
C LYS A 327 -5.88 6.72 36.34
N GLU A 328 -4.81 6.80 37.14
CA GLU A 328 -4.37 8.03 37.78
C GLU A 328 -4.00 9.12 36.75
N PHE A 329 -3.39 8.72 35.63
CA PHE A 329 -3.13 9.61 34.50
C PHE A 329 -4.40 10.24 33.91
N ILE A 330 -5.51 9.50 33.88
CA ILE A 330 -6.80 10.01 33.43
C ILE A 330 -7.48 10.86 34.49
N ASP A 331 -7.38 10.48 35.77
CA ASP A 331 -7.95 11.23 36.89
C ASP A 331 -7.52 12.71 36.85
N THR A 332 -6.24 12.98 36.55
CA THR A 332 -5.72 14.36 36.43
C THR A 332 -6.24 15.12 35.20
N ARG A 333 -6.90 14.45 34.25
CA ARG A 333 -7.40 15.01 32.98
C ARG A 333 -8.91 15.08 32.89
N ILE A 334 -9.64 14.45 33.82
CA ILE A 334 -11.11 14.45 33.83
C ILE A 334 -11.69 15.86 33.83
N GLU A 335 -11.08 16.79 34.56
CA GLU A 335 -11.55 18.18 34.56
C GLU A 335 -11.43 18.82 33.16
N ARG A 336 -10.28 18.62 32.50
CA ARG A 336 -10.02 19.12 31.14
C ARG A 336 -11.04 18.54 30.16
N ILE A 337 -11.29 17.23 30.19
CA ILE A 337 -12.30 16.55 29.36
C ILE A 337 -13.71 17.06 29.65
N THR A 338 -14.05 17.29 30.93
CA THR A 338 -15.37 17.77 31.33
C THR A 338 -15.68 19.14 30.73
N ARG A 339 -14.68 20.03 30.62
CA ARG A 339 -14.83 21.36 30.03
C ARG A 339 -15.13 21.34 28.53
N LEU A 340 -14.84 20.24 27.84
CA LEU A 340 -15.11 20.07 26.40
C LEU A 340 -16.58 19.77 26.10
N SER A 341 -17.35 19.39 27.12
CA SER A 341 -18.78 19.15 26.98
C SER A 341 -19.61 20.28 27.56
N SER A 342 -20.65 20.67 26.82
CA SER A 342 -21.71 21.55 27.32
C SER A 342 -22.66 20.86 28.31
N ARG A 343 -22.58 19.53 28.44
CA ARG A 343 -23.44 18.70 29.30
C ARG A 343 -22.64 18.10 30.45
N LYS A 344 -23.34 17.64 31.49
CA LYS A 344 -22.71 16.90 32.60
C LYS A 344 -22.06 15.62 32.07
N LEU A 345 -20.79 15.42 32.43
CA LEU A 345 -19.95 14.30 31.97
C LEU A 345 -20.65 12.92 32.00
N PRO A 346 -21.39 12.52 33.07
CA PRO A 346 -22.06 11.21 33.08
C PRO A 346 -23.06 11.00 31.94
N GLY A 347 -23.77 12.05 31.53
CA GLY A 347 -24.72 11.98 30.41
C GLY A 347 -24.01 11.84 29.07
N VAL A 348 -22.83 12.43 28.93
CA VAL A 348 -22.00 12.36 27.71
C VAL A 348 -21.36 10.99 27.57
N ILE A 349 -20.85 10.43 28.68
CA ILE A 349 -20.32 9.05 28.72
C ILE A 349 -21.40 8.05 28.29
N GLU A 350 -22.63 8.22 28.77
CA GLU A 350 -23.74 7.34 28.40
C GLU A 350 -24.11 7.44 26.92
N GLN A 351 -24.06 8.64 26.34
CA GLN A 351 -24.25 8.83 24.89
C GLN A 351 -23.13 8.19 24.06
N ALA A 352 -21.87 8.37 24.48
CA ALA A 352 -20.73 7.72 23.85
C ALA A 352 -20.87 6.20 23.90
N ARG A 353 -21.28 5.66 25.06
CA ARG A 353 -21.56 4.23 25.25
C ARG A 353 -22.61 3.72 24.26
N GLN A 354 -23.75 4.42 24.15
CA GLN A 354 -24.82 4.05 23.22
C GLN A 354 -24.33 4.07 21.76
N ARG A 355 -23.54 5.09 21.37
CA ARG A 355 -22.93 5.13 20.04
C ARG A 355 -22.07 3.89 19.78
N PHE A 356 -21.19 3.53 20.70
CA PHE A 356 -20.33 2.34 20.53
C PHE A 356 -21.11 1.03 20.54
N GLN A 357 -22.24 0.94 21.25
CA GLN A 357 -23.14 -0.21 21.13
C GLN A 357 -23.79 -0.30 19.75
N ILE A 358 -24.24 0.82 19.19
CA ILE A 358 -24.83 0.87 17.83
C ILE A 358 -23.79 0.49 16.78
N THR A 359 -22.54 0.90 16.95
CA THR A 359 -21.44 0.55 16.03
C THR A 359 -20.76 -0.79 16.35
N MET A 360 -21.35 -1.60 17.25
CA MET A 360 -20.86 -2.93 17.64
C MET A 360 -19.45 -2.96 18.26
N GLN A 361 -18.96 -1.84 18.78
CA GLN A 361 -17.69 -1.74 19.52
C GLN A 361 -17.92 -2.00 21.01
N PHE A 362 -18.34 -3.22 21.33
CA PHE A 362 -18.80 -3.59 22.68
C PHE A 362 -17.72 -3.43 23.77
N ASP A 363 -16.45 -3.77 23.47
CA ASP A 363 -15.34 -3.60 24.43
C ASP A 363 -15.18 -2.15 24.90
N THR A 364 -15.19 -1.18 23.97
CA THR A 364 -15.17 0.25 24.31
C THR A 364 -16.42 0.67 25.09
N ALA A 365 -17.59 0.15 24.73
CA ALA A 365 -18.84 0.45 25.42
C ALA A 365 -18.84 -0.08 26.88
N ASP A 366 -18.29 -1.26 27.12
CA ASP A 366 -18.18 -1.87 28.45
C ASP A 366 -17.20 -1.10 29.34
N LYS A 367 -16.07 -0.66 28.77
CA LYS A 367 -15.10 0.19 29.46
C LYS A 367 -15.70 1.55 29.82
N LEU A 368 -16.50 2.15 28.94
CA LEU A 368 -17.25 3.37 29.25
C LEU A 368 -18.27 3.14 30.38
N ALA A 369 -18.94 1.98 30.39
CA ALA A 369 -19.88 1.63 31.46
C ALA A 369 -19.17 1.49 32.82
N GLN A 370 -17.98 0.91 32.84
CA GLN A 370 -17.13 0.82 34.04
C GLN A 370 -16.72 2.22 34.52
N MET A 371 -16.18 3.05 33.62
CA MET A 371 -15.79 4.43 33.92
C MET A 371 -16.98 5.25 34.47
N ALA A 372 -18.17 5.10 33.88
CA ALA A 372 -19.39 5.77 34.35
C ALA A 372 -19.80 5.34 35.77
N LYS A 373 -19.59 4.07 36.14
CA LYS A 373 -19.88 3.57 37.49
C LYS A 373 -18.91 4.15 38.52
N ASP A 374 -17.63 4.18 38.19
CA ASP A 374 -16.57 4.68 39.09
C ASP A 374 -16.67 6.18 39.34
N LEU A 375 -17.08 6.96 38.33
CA LEU A 375 -17.23 8.41 38.44
C LEU A 375 -18.53 8.86 39.14
N LYS A 376 -19.44 7.94 39.47
CA LYS A 376 -20.63 8.31 40.25
C LYS A 376 -20.21 8.78 41.64
N PRO A 377 -20.69 9.95 42.10
CA PRO A 377 -20.36 10.43 43.43
C PRO A 377 -20.80 9.40 44.47
N LYS A 378 -19.87 8.99 45.35
CA LYS A 378 -20.19 8.08 46.44
C LYS A 378 -21.33 8.69 47.27
N PRO A 379 -22.39 7.93 47.60
CA PRO A 379 -23.52 8.46 48.35
C PRO A 379 -23.00 9.03 49.67
N THR A 380 -23.26 10.33 49.89
CA THR A 380 -22.89 11.00 51.13
C THR A 380 -23.60 10.27 52.27
N PRO A 381 -22.90 9.77 53.29
CA PRO A 381 -23.55 9.05 54.38
C PRO A 381 -24.60 9.97 55.00
N ARG A 382 -25.88 9.57 54.90
CA ARG A 382 -26.98 10.29 55.55
C ARG A 382 -26.62 10.39 57.03
N ARG A 383 -26.30 11.61 57.51
CA ARG A 383 -26.19 11.88 58.94
C ARG A 383 -27.50 11.38 59.58
N LYS A 384 -27.41 10.34 60.40
CA LYS A 384 -28.53 9.92 61.26
C LYS A 384 -28.89 11.15 62.09
N LYS A 385 -30.07 11.74 61.83
CA LYS A 385 -30.66 12.73 62.74
C LYS A 385 -30.80 12.01 64.09
N LYS A 386 -30.06 12.50 65.10
CA LYS A 386 -30.32 12.15 66.49
C LYS A 386 -31.56 12.89 66.95
#